data_AF-A0A1I7AEE2-F1
#
_entry.id   AF-A0A1I7AEE2-F1
#
_cell.length_a   1.000
_cell.length_b   1.000
_cell.length_c   1.000
_cell.angle_alpha   90.00
_cell.angle_beta   90.00
_cell.angle_gamma   90.00
#
_symmetry.space_group_name_H-M   'P 1'
#
loop_
_entity.id
_entity.type
_entity.pdbx_description
1 polymer ?
#
loop_
_entity_poly.entity_id
_entity_poly.type
_entity_poly.pdbx_seq_one_letter_code
_entity_poly.pdbx_strand_id
1 'polypeptide(L)' 'MTIGPRPICFECKHFIDEEGPMRCEAFPDGIPEDIVLGDNDHKKPYPRDNGIQFEHL' A
#
# COMPACT_ATOMS: atom_id res chain seq x y z
N MET A 1 15.80 -5.43 -17.25
CA MET A 1 15.58 -5.07 -15.84
C MET A 1 14.16 -5.46 -15.51
N THR A 2 13.94 -6.63 -14.90
CA THR A 2 12.59 -7.02 -14.46
C THR A 2 12.26 -6.14 -13.27
N ILE A 3 11.61 -5.01 -13.55
CA ILE A 3 10.92 -4.21 -12.54
C ILE A 3 10.02 -5.21 -11.79
N GLY A 4 10.10 -5.23 -10.46
CA GLY A 4 9.27 -6.12 -9.63
C GLY A 4 7.77 -5.92 -9.93
N PRO A 5 6.91 -6.79 -9.38
CA PRO A 5 5.46 -6.63 -9.55
C PRO A 5 5.05 -5.20 -9.14
N ARG A 6 4.13 -4.60 -9.90
CA ARG A 6 3.60 -3.27 -9.57
C ARG A 6 2.90 -3.37 -8.20
N PRO A 7 3.24 -2.51 -7.23
CA PRO A 7 2.60 -2.51 -5.91
C PRO A 7 1.09 -2.36 -6.03
N ILE A 8 0.32 -3.16 -5.27
CA ILE A 8 -1.15 -3.11 -5.31
C ILE A 8 -1.71 -1.76 -4.81
N CYS A 9 -0.90 -1.01 -4.05
CA CYS A 9 -1.25 0.32 -3.56
C CYS A 9 -1.66 1.26 -4.70
N PHE A 10 -1.05 1.13 -5.88
CA PHE A 10 -1.41 1.96 -7.03
C PHE A 10 -2.81 1.69 -7.61
N GLU A 11 -3.47 0.62 -7.19
CA GLU A 11 -4.84 0.26 -7.56
C GLU A 11 -5.82 0.49 -6.40
N CYS A 12 -5.37 1.13 -5.31
CA CYS A 12 -6.15 1.39 -4.12
C CYS A 12 -6.62 2.85 -4.07
N LYS A 13 -7.90 3.08 -3.75
CA LYS A 13 -8.46 4.44 -3.62
C LYS A 13 -7.81 5.28 -2.53
N HIS A 14 -7.21 4.65 -1.53
CA HIS A 14 -6.61 5.31 -0.36
C HIS A 14 -5.15 5.73 -0.59
N PHE A 15 -4.55 5.34 -1.71
CA PHE A 15 -3.16 5.63 -1.99
C PHE A 15 -2.94 7.12 -2.24
N ILE A 16 -1.91 7.66 -1.61
CA ILE A 16 -1.53 9.07 -1.72
C ILE A 16 -0.28 9.15 -2.58
N ASP A 17 -0.47 9.62 -3.82
CA ASP A 17 0.61 9.87 -4.79
C ASP A 17 1.15 11.31 -4.63
N GLU A 18 1.93 11.53 -3.57
CA GLU A 18 2.60 12.80 -3.29
C GLU A 18 4.12 12.60 -3.23
N GLU A 19 4.89 13.69 -3.40
CA GLU A 19 6.35 13.64 -3.28
C GLU A 19 6.76 13.16 -1.87
N GLY A 20 7.44 12.01 -1.78
CA GLY A 20 7.86 11.42 -0.51
C GLY A 20 7.74 9.89 -0.48
N PRO A 21 7.73 9.28 0.71
CA PRO A 21 7.50 7.85 0.86
C PRO A 21 6.07 7.47 0.46
N MET A 22 5.88 6.28 -0.11
CA MET A 22 4.56 5.72 -0.39
C MET A 22 3.75 5.64 0.90
N ARG A 23 2.58 6.28 0.95
CA ARG A 23 1.71 6.33 2.13
C ARG A 23 0.23 6.34 1.73
N CYS A 24 -0.62 6.08 2.72
CA CYS A 24 -2.07 6.12 2.59
C CYS A 24 -2.71 6.41 3.96
N GLU A 25 -4.03 6.53 4.03
CA GLU A 25 -4.75 6.70 5.30
C GLU A 25 -4.51 5.54 6.29
N ALA A 26 -4.31 4.32 5.77
CA ALA A 26 -3.97 3.14 6.59
C ALA A 26 -2.55 3.23 7.18
N PHE A 27 -1.60 3.77 6.41
CA PHE A 27 -0.18 3.87 6.76
C PHE A 27 0.34 5.30 6.54
N PRO A 28 0.02 6.24 7.45
CA PRO A 28 0.39 7.65 7.29
C PRO A 28 1.91 7.88 7.34
N ASP A 29 2.63 7.03 8.09
CA ASP A 29 4.09 7.10 8.24
C ASP A 29 4.86 6.37 7.13
N GLY A 30 4.17 5.67 6.23
CA GLY A 30 4.75 4.91 5.12
C GLY A 30 4.26 3.47 5.05
N ILE A 31 4.03 2.99 3.82
CA ILE A 31 3.55 1.63 3.55
C ILE A 31 4.70 0.62 3.80
N PRO A 32 4.44 -0.47 4.54
CA PRO A 32 5.40 -1.54 4.76
C PRO A 32 5.98 -2.12 3.46
N GLU A 33 7.28 -2.46 3.47
CA GLU A 33 7.99 -3.01 2.30
C GLU A 33 7.32 -4.27 1.75
N ASP A 34 6.79 -5.14 2.61
CA ASP A 34 6.09 -6.36 2.22
C ASP A 34 4.80 -6.09 1.41
N ILE A 35 4.14 -4.95 1.63
CA ILE A 35 3.02 -4.52 0.77
C ILE A 35 3.55 -3.87 -0.51
N VAL A 36 4.60 -3.04 -0.41
CA VAL A 36 5.22 -2.36 -1.57
C VAL A 36 5.84 -3.36 -2.54
N LEU A 37 6.49 -4.41 -2.06
CA LEU A 37 7.12 -5.47 -2.86
C LEU A 37 6.10 -6.49 -3.40
N GLY A 38 4.85 -6.43 -2.93
CA GLY A 38 3.76 -7.32 -3.36
C GLY A 38 3.73 -8.67 -2.65
N ASP A 39 4.48 -8.85 -1.55
CA ASP A 39 4.40 -10.04 -0.69
C ASP A 39 3.05 -10.11 0.05
N ASN A 40 2.41 -8.96 0.26
CA ASN A 40 1.08 -8.83 0.85
C ASN A 40 0.21 -7.90 0.00
N ASP A 41 -0.99 -8.35 -0.36
CA ASP A 41 -1.92 -7.61 -1.20
C ASP A 41 -2.88 -6.68 -0.43
N HIS A 42 -2.69 -6.54 0.89
CA HIS A 42 -3.47 -5.69 1.79
C HIS A 42 -5.01 -5.88 1.72
N LYS A 43 -5.47 -7.05 1.25
CA LYS A 43 -6.91 -7.43 1.22
C LYS A 43 -7.41 -8.02 2.53
N LYS A 44 -6.53 -8.16 3.51
CA LYS A 44 -6.82 -8.66 4.87
C LYS A 44 -6.28 -7.63 5.87
N PRO A 45 -6.85 -7.58 7.10
CA PRO A 45 -6.32 -6.72 8.15
C PRO A 45 -4.80 -6.91 8.30
N TYR A 46 -4.08 -5.80 8.37
CA TYR A 46 -2.63 -5.78 8.50
C TYR A 46 -2.22 -4.99 9.75
N PRO A 47 -1.15 -5.39 10.49
CA PRO A 47 -0.74 -4.67 11.68
C PRO A 47 -0.50 -3.17 11.43
N ARG A 48 -1.21 -2.32 12.19
CA ARG A 48 -1.13 -0.85 12.11
C ARG A 48 -1.76 -0.23 10.85
N ASP A 49 -2.63 -0.95 10.14
CA ASP A 49 -3.42 -0.44 9.01
C ASP A 49 -4.55 0.54 9.41
N ASN A 50 -4.62 0.93 10.69
CA ASN A 50 -5.69 1.76 11.26
C ASN A 50 -7.12 1.25 10.97
N GLY A 51 -7.28 -0.06 10.71
CA GLY A 51 -8.56 -0.68 10.36
C GLY A 51 -9.03 -0.38 8.93
N ILE A 52 -8.18 0.20 8.09
CA ILE A 52 -8.47 0.53 6.70
C ILE A 52 -7.86 -0.55 5.80
N GLN A 53 -8.70 -1.17 4.98
CA GLN A 53 -8.28 -2.24 4.07
C GLN A 53 -8.18 -1.74 2.63
N PHE A 54 -7.61 -2.57 1.76
CA PHE A 54 -7.62 -2.32 0.33
C PHE A 54 -9.05 -2.13 -0.20
N GLU A 55 -9.25 -1.04 -0.93
CA GLU A 55 -10.44 -0.81 -1.75
C GLU A 55 -9.99 -0.36 -3.14
N HIS A 56 -10.51 -1.03 -4.16
CA HIS A 56 -10.12 -0.78 -5.54
C HIS A 56 -10.58 0.62 -6.01
N LEU A 57 -9.77 1.28 -6.83
CA LEU A 57 -10.02 2.61 -7.39
C LEU A 57 -11.14 2.64 -8.44
#